data_AF-A0A9Q1QAV2-F1
#
_entry.id   AF-A0A9Q1QAV2-F1
#
_cell.length_a   1.000
_cell.length_b   1.000
_cell.length_c   1.000
_cell.angle_alpha   90.00
_cell.angle_beta   90.00
_cell.angle_gamma   90.00
#
_symmetry.space_group_name_H-M   'P 1'
#
loop_
_entity.id
_entity.type
_entity.pdbx_description
1 polymer ?
#
loop_
_entity_poly.entity_id
_entity_poly.type
_entity_poly.pdbx_seq_one_letter_code
_entity_poly.pdbx_strand_id
1 'polypeptide(L)'
;MGRDKQKRLHHDITGSTKSNFLAYNLFFTESVLFLQSSASDSHNIYLSISTPILSTRTIVSKGLRPCTIQKVKDICPGVVNIVEPAREGYQLTLRLNIAQIPQGKDGTKVIKEIAAIESVILSSQLKEMLRNFRPEDASQGTCKPVKFTYHPREPIFVIRQVMKSHRLTA
;
A
#
# COMPACT_ATOMS: atom_id res chain seq x y z
N MET A 1 -9.73 36.06 -23.63
CA MET A 1 -9.32 34.72 -24.11
C MET A 1 -7.84 34.55 -23.82
N GLY A 2 -7.49 34.06 -22.62
CA GLY A 2 -6.11 33.87 -22.17
C GLY A 2 -6.00 32.49 -21.55
N ARG A 3 -5.26 31.60 -22.24
CA ARG A 3 -5.18 30.17 -21.95
C ARG A 3 -4.30 29.87 -20.73
N ASP A 4 -4.85 29.03 -19.86
CA ASP A 4 -4.27 28.01 -18.98
C ASP A 4 -2.77 28.06 -18.67
N LYS A 5 -2.46 28.28 -17.38
CA LYS A 5 -1.23 27.79 -16.75
C LYS A 5 -1.56 26.55 -15.94
N GLN A 6 -1.52 25.39 -16.58
CA GLN A 6 -1.53 24.09 -15.91
C GLN A 6 -0.21 23.93 -15.14
N LYS A 7 -0.24 24.04 -13.81
CA LYS A 7 0.91 23.69 -12.95
C LYS A 7 1.17 22.18 -13.08
N ARG A 8 2.29 21.82 -13.69
CA ARG A 8 2.81 20.45 -13.73
C ARG A 8 3.45 20.16 -12.36
N LEU A 9 2.92 19.17 -11.63
CA LEU A 9 3.54 18.63 -10.44
C LEU A 9 4.84 17.92 -10.86
N HIS A 10 5.96 18.38 -10.32
CA HIS A 10 7.26 17.74 -10.48
C HIS A 10 7.31 16.48 -9.61
N HIS A 11 7.26 15.30 -10.22
CA HIS A 11 7.69 14.07 -9.59
C HIS A 11 9.19 13.91 -9.84
N ASP A 12 10.00 14.12 -8.81
CA ASP A 12 11.46 13.95 -8.91
C ASP A 12 11.80 12.46 -8.94
N ILE A 13 12.27 11.99 -10.10
CA ILE A 13 12.82 10.65 -10.31
C ILE A 13 14.35 10.79 -10.20
N THR A 14 14.93 10.34 -9.09
CA THR A 14 16.39 10.30 -8.92
C THR A 14 16.92 8.90 -9.22
N GLY A 15 17.75 8.78 -10.27
CA GLY A 15 18.41 7.52 -10.67
C GLY A 15 19.91 7.55 -10.37
N SER A 16 20.46 6.41 -9.92
CA SER A 16 21.92 6.23 -9.72
C SER A 16 22.41 5.10 -10.63
N THR A 17 23.27 5.44 -11.59
CA THR A 17 23.94 4.50 -12.50
C THR A 17 25.29 4.09 -11.91
N LYS A 18 25.29 3.06 -11.08
CA LYS A 18 26.47 2.18 -10.91
C LYS A 18 26.22 0.91 -11.73
N SER A 19 27.24 0.50 -12.47
CA SER A 19 27.21 -0.49 -13.56
C SER A 19 26.25 -1.66 -13.35
N ASN A 20 25.46 -1.94 -14.40
CA ASN A 20 24.51 -3.05 -14.57
C ASN A 20 23.16 -2.99 -13.84
N PHE A 21 22.87 -1.93 -13.08
CA PHE A 21 21.56 -1.80 -12.40
C PHE A 21 20.91 -0.45 -12.70
N LEU A 22 19.60 -0.47 -12.94
CA LEU A 22 18.76 0.73 -12.94
C LEU A 22 17.95 0.70 -11.65
N ALA A 23 18.02 1.80 -10.89
CA ALA A 23 17.34 1.92 -9.61
C ALA A 23 16.62 3.26 -9.52
N TYR A 24 15.39 3.24 -9.03
CA TYR A 24 14.52 4.41 -8.89
C TYR A 24 13.84 4.40 -7.53
N ASN A 25 13.91 5.54 -6.83
CA ASN A 25 13.06 5.81 -5.67
C ASN A 25 11.84 6.60 -6.14
N LEU A 26 10.66 6.14 -5.76
CA LEU A 26 9.39 6.80 -5.99
C LEU A 26 8.77 7.11 -4.63
N PHE A 27 8.49 8.38 -4.42
CA PHE A 27 7.76 8.87 -3.25
C PHE A 27 6.31 9.09 -3.69
N PHE A 28 5.40 8.29 -3.14
CA PHE A 28 3.98 8.43 -3.37
C PHE A 28 3.32 8.68 -2.03
N THR A 29 2.72 9.86 -1.87
CA THR A 29 2.14 10.32 -0.60
C THR A 29 3.12 10.13 0.58
N GLU A 30 2.85 9.16 1.46
CA GLU A 30 3.62 8.84 2.65
C GLU A 30 4.40 7.51 2.50
N SER A 31 4.34 6.91 1.32
CA SER A 31 4.96 5.64 0.97
C SER A 31 6.22 5.84 0.15
N VAL A 32 7.17 4.93 0.35
CA VAL A 32 8.42 4.85 -0.41
C VAL A 32 8.42 3.55 -1.20
N LEU A 33 8.54 3.67 -2.51
CA LEU A 33 8.68 2.55 -3.43
C LEU A 33 10.08 2.59 -4.05
N PHE A 34 10.78 1.47 -4.03
CA PHE A 34 12.09 1.33 -4.65
C PHE A 34 12.03 0.27 -5.73
N LEU A 35 12.22 0.71 -6.98
CA LEU A 35 12.32 -0.15 -8.14
C LEU A 35 13.79 -0.40 -8.46
N GLN A 36 14.16 -1.66 -8.65
CA GLN A 36 15.48 -2.04 -9.12
C GLN A 36 15.38 -3.10 -10.20
N SER A 37 16.07 -2.87 -11.31
CA SER A 37 16.30 -3.88 -12.35
C SER A 37 17.80 -4.09 -12.56
N SER A 38 18.16 -5.23 -13.13
CA SER A 38 19.53 -5.59 -13.43
C SER A 38 19.65 -6.06 -14.87
N ALA A 39 20.74 -5.69 -15.55
CA ALA A 39 21.05 -6.20 -16.88
C ALA A 39 21.30 -7.73 -16.87
N SER A 40 21.76 -8.30 -15.74
CA SER A 40 21.95 -9.75 -15.59
C SER A 40 20.66 -10.51 -15.26
N ASP A 41 19.59 -9.80 -14.89
CA ASP A 41 18.27 -10.38 -14.60
C ASP A 41 17.19 -9.62 -15.39
N SER A 42 17.27 -9.71 -16.72
CA SER A 42 16.46 -8.91 -17.65
C SER A 42 14.95 -9.19 -17.59
N HIS A 43 14.55 -10.33 -17.04
CA HIS A 43 13.15 -10.72 -16.95
C HIS A 43 12.48 -10.28 -15.65
N ASN A 44 13.25 -9.78 -14.67
CA ASN A 44 12.71 -9.44 -13.37
C ASN A 44 13.00 -8.00 -12.95
N ILE A 45 11.99 -7.39 -12.35
CA ILE A 45 12.12 -6.11 -11.65
C ILE A 45 11.78 -6.35 -10.19
N TYR A 46 12.59 -5.80 -9.30
CA TYR A 46 12.34 -5.84 -7.86
C TYR A 46 11.66 -4.56 -7.43
N LEU A 47 10.52 -4.69 -6.75
CA LEU A 47 9.76 -3.58 -6.19
C LEU A 47 9.74 -3.73 -4.67
N SER A 48 10.41 -2.84 -3.95
CA SER A 48 10.39 -2.80 -2.48
C SER A 48 9.50 -1.65 -2.00
N ILE A 49 8.67 -1.92 -0.99
CA ILE A 49 7.59 -1.02 -0.56
C ILE A 49 7.70 -0.80 0.95
N SER A 50 7.60 0.47 1.33
CA SER A 50 7.42 0.93 2.70
C SER A 50 6.22 1.88 2.75
N THR A 51 5.20 1.52 3.52
CA THR A 51 3.99 2.33 3.73
C THR A 51 3.88 2.74 5.20
N PRO A 52 3.16 3.81 5.56
CA PRO A 52 2.82 4.07 6.96
C PRO A 52 2.09 2.88 7.58
N ILE A 53 2.42 2.53 8.82
CA ILE A 53 1.70 1.48 9.56
C ILE A 53 0.49 2.10 10.22
N LEU A 54 -0.71 1.71 9.75
CA LEU A 54 -1.97 2.33 10.17
C LEU A 54 -2.54 1.76 11.47
N SER A 55 -1.98 0.69 12.03
CA SER A 55 -2.48 0.03 13.25
C SER A 55 -1.80 0.53 14.51
N THR A 56 -2.58 1.14 15.43
CA THR A 56 -2.08 1.69 16.72
C THR A 56 -2.14 0.70 17.88
N ARG A 57 -2.84 -0.44 17.74
CA ARG A 57 -2.94 -1.48 18.77
C ARG A 57 -2.24 -2.74 18.27
N THR A 58 -1.35 -3.28 19.09
CA THR A 58 -0.48 -4.46 18.87
C THR A 58 0.84 -4.20 18.11
N ILE A 59 1.88 -3.89 18.90
CA ILE A 59 3.25 -4.44 18.83
C ILE A 59 3.88 -4.61 17.43
N VAL A 60 4.83 -3.74 17.12
CA VAL A 60 6.19 -4.06 16.63
C VAL A 60 6.34 -5.30 15.73
N SER A 61 5.59 -5.40 14.64
CA SER A 61 6.04 -6.21 13.51
C SER A 61 6.68 -5.26 12.50
N LYS A 62 7.98 -5.42 12.23
CA LYS A 62 8.69 -4.71 11.15
C LYS A 62 8.13 -5.00 9.74
N GLY A 63 7.11 -5.87 9.62
CA GLY A 63 6.51 -6.30 8.36
C GLY A 63 4.97 -6.27 8.38
N LEU A 64 4.40 -6.48 7.20
CA LEU A 64 2.96 -6.51 6.95
C LEU A 64 2.28 -7.70 7.64
N ARG A 65 1.01 -7.52 7.99
CA ARG A 65 0.18 -8.57 8.60
C ARG A 65 -0.06 -9.73 7.60
N PRO A 66 -0.18 -11.00 8.06
CA PRO A 66 -0.36 -12.15 7.17
C PRO A 66 -1.54 -12.03 6.21
N CYS A 67 -2.66 -11.43 6.65
CA CYS A 67 -3.83 -11.21 5.81
C CYS A 67 -3.56 -10.24 4.64
N THR A 68 -2.69 -9.25 4.84
CA THR A 68 -2.26 -8.30 3.81
C THR A 68 -1.28 -8.96 2.85
N ILE A 69 -0.33 -9.74 3.38
CA ILE A 69 0.60 -10.55 2.58
C ILE A 69 -0.17 -11.48 1.64
N GLN A 70 -1.20 -12.17 2.15
CA GLN A 70 -2.00 -13.06 1.31
C GLN A 70 -2.69 -12.33 0.16
N LYS A 71 -3.32 -11.17 0.43
CA LYS A 71 -3.93 -10.36 -0.63
C LYS A 71 -2.94 -9.93 -1.69
N VAL A 72 -1.68 -9.65 -1.32
CA VAL A 72 -0.64 -9.29 -2.30
C VAL A 72 -0.20 -10.52 -3.10
N LYS A 73 -0.10 -11.70 -2.48
CA LYS A 73 0.19 -12.97 -3.19
C LYS A 73 -0.87 -13.30 -4.24
N ASP A 74 -2.13 -12.94 -3.97
CA ASP A 74 -3.25 -13.22 -4.85
C ASP A 74 -3.31 -12.27 -6.07
N ILE A 75 -2.48 -11.20 -6.11
CA ILE A 75 -2.42 -10.27 -7.24
C ILE A 75 -1.58 -10.86 -8.36
N CYS A 76 -2.17 -11.03 -9.54
CA CYS A 76 -1.51 -11.54 -10.75
C CYS A 76 -0.53 -12.72 -10.47
N PRO A 77 -1.04 -13.89 -10.03
CA PRO A 77 -0.19 -15.04 -9.71
C PRO A 77 0.72 -15.42 -10.87
N GLY A 78 2.00 -15.67 -10.58
CA GLY A 78 3.03 -15.96 -11.59
C GLY A 78 3.76 -14.73 -12.13
N VAL A 79 3.14 -13.55 -12.11
CA VAL A 79 3.80 -12.26 -12.41
C VAL A 79 4.39 -11.67 -11.14
N VAL A 80 3.63 -11.63 -10.05
CA VAL A 80 4.04 -11.03 -8.77
C VAL A 80 4.41 -12.15 -7.80
N ASN A 81 5.64 -12.10 -7.28
CA ASN A 81 6.09 -13.01 -6.24
C ASN A 81 6.66 -12.22 -5.06
N ILE A 82 6.32 -12.62 -3.84
CA ILE A 82 6.92 -12.03 -2.64
C ILE A 82 8.30 -12.65 -2.43
N VAL A 83 9.30 -11.79 -2.18
CA VAL A 83 10.67 -12.18 -1.82
C VAL A 83 10.80 -12.09 -0.31
N GLU A 84 11.22 -13.20 0.31
CA GLU A 84 11.49 -13.27 1.75
C GLU A 84 12.97 -13.60 2.01
N PRO A 85 13.64 -12.90 2.95
CA PRO A 85 13.15 -11.72 3.67
C PRO A 85 13.01 -10.49 2.76
N ALA A 86 12.21 -9.52 3.17
CA ALA A 86 12.18 -8.21 2.50
C ALA A 86 13.56 -7.55 2.56
N ARG A 87 13.86 -6.71 1.57
CA ARG A 87 15.10 -5.93 1.55
C ARG A 87 15.16 -4.99 2.75
N GLU A 88 16.38 -4.75 3.22
CA GLU A 88 16.62 -3.88 4.37
C GLU A 88 16.00 -2.49 4.15
N GLY A 89 15.31 -1.98 5.18
CA GLY A 89 14.59 -0.72 5.11
C GLY A 89 13.18 -0.79 4.52
N TYR A 90 12.74 -1.96 4.04
CA TYR A 90 11.42 -2.16 3.44
C TYR A 90 10.55 -3.18 4.20
N GLN A 91 9.23 -2.98 4.15
CA GLN A 91 8.26 -3.90 4.75
C GLN A 91 7.94 -5.09 3.84
N LEU A 92 8.11 -4.91 2.53
CA LEU A 92 7.79 -5.89 1.51
C LEU A 92 8.74 -5.73 0.32
N THR A 93 9.21 -6.84 -0.24
CA THR A 93 9.89 -6.87 -1.54
C THR A 93 9.19 -7.85 -2.47
N LEU A 94 8.93 -7.40 -3.69
CA LEU A 94 8.29 -8.15 -4.75
C LEU A 94 9.28 -8.38 -5.89
N ARG A 95 9.24 -9.56 -6.49
CA ARG A 95 9.85 -9.89 -7.77
C ARG A 95 8.74 -9.90 -8.83
N LEU A 96 8.83 -8.98 -9.78
CA LEU A 96 7.91 -8.84 -10.90
C LEU A 96 8.52 -9.52 -12.13
N ASN A 97 7.92 -10.61 -12.59
CA ASN A 97 8.36 -11.32 -13.79
C ASN A 97 7.74 -10.65 -15.03
N ILE A 98 8.51 -9.78 -15.68
CA ILE A 98 8.07 -8.98 -16.82
C ILE A 98 7.80 -9.86 -18.05
N ALA A 99 8.49 -11.01 -18.16
CA ALA A 99 8.27 -11.96 -19.25
C ALA A 99 6.87 -12.60 -19.23
N GLN A 100 6.25 -12.64 -18.04
CA GLN A 100 4.91 -13.20 -17.84
C GLN A 100 3.80 -12.14 -18.00
N ILE A 101 4.14 -10.87 -18.23
CA ILE A 101 3.15 -9.83 -18.48
C ILE A 101 2.68 -9.95 -19.94
N PRO A 102 1.38 -10.19 -20.20
CA PRO A 102 0.85 -10.28 -21.56
C PRO A 102 1.00 -8.96 -22.33
N GLN A 103 0.96 -9.02 -23.66
CA GLN A 103 0.95 -7.81 -24.48
C GLN A 103 -0.47 -7.22 -24.62
N GLY A 104 -0.54 -5.93 -24.96
CA GLY A 104 -1.82 -5.25 -25.24
C GLY A 104 -2.70 -5.01 -24.01
N LYS A 105 -4.02 -5.19 -24.18
CA LYS A 105 -5.02 -4.81 -23.17
C LYS A 105 -4.87 -5.59 -21.86
N ASP A 106 -4.53 -6.87 -21.93
CA ASP A 106 -4.41 -7.70 -20.73
C ASP A 106 -3.14 -7.37 -19.94
N GLY A 107 -2.03 -7.04 -20.62
CA GLY A 107 -0.85 -6.46 -19.98
C GLY A 107 -1.15 -5.16 -19.23
N THR A 108 -1.99 -4.31 -19.81
CA THR A 108 -2.42 -3.06 -19.16
C THR A 108 -3.22 -3.33 -17.88
N LYS A 109 -4.03 -4.40 -17.83
CA LYS A 109 -4.73 -4.80 -16.60
C LYS A 109 -3.74 -5.26 -15.53
N VAL A 110 -2.78 -6.10 -15.89
CA VAL A 110 -1.72 -6.58 -14.96
C VAL A 110 -0.93 -5.39 -14.38
N ILE A 111 -0.50 -4.46 -15.22
CA ILE A 111 0.22 -3.27 -14.77
C ILE A 111 -0.63 -2.42 -13.82
N LYS A 112 -1.93 -2.28 -14.07
CA LYS A 112 -2.86 -1.57 -13.17
C LYS A 112 -2.99 -2.27 -11.82
N GLU A 113 -3.07 -3.60 -11.80
CA GLU A 113 -3.12 -4.35 -10.55
C GLU A 113 -1.82 -4.21 -9.75
N ILE A 114 -0.66 -4.27 -10.41
CA ILE A 114 0.65 -4.02 -9.78
C ILE A 114 0.71 -2.60 -9.20
N ALA A 115 0.28 -1.59 -9.97
CA ALA A 115 0.25 -0.20 -9.52
C ALA A 115 -0.70 0.01 -8.32
N ALA A 116 -1.69 -0.87 -8.12
CA ALA A 116 -2.65 -0.79 -7.02
C ALA A 116 -2.18 -1.47 -5.73
N ILE A 117 -1.02 -2.15 -5.72
CA ILE A 117 -0.53 -2.93 -4.56
C ILE A 117 -0.45 -2.08 -3.29
N GLU A 118 0.04 -0.84 -3.39
CA GLU A 118 0.10 0.06 -2.24
C GLU A 118 -1.29 0.33 -1.63
N SER A 119 -2.29 0.58 -2.48
CA SER A 119 -3.68 0.76 -2.06
C SER A 119 -4.26 -0.52 -1.44
N VAL A 120 -3.89 -1.69 -1.95
CA VAL A 120 -4.27 -2.98 -1.36
C VAL A 120 -3.68 -3.13 0.05
N ILE A 121 -2.41 -2.75 0.24
CA ILE A 121 -1.75 -2.76 1.55
C ILE A 121 -2.48 -1.84 2.53
N LEU A 122 -2.63 -0.56 2.18
CA LEU A 122 -3.26 0.46 3.03
C LEU A 122 -4.71 0.11 3.35
N SER A 123 -5.49 -0.30 2.35
CA SER A 123 -6.90 -0.69 2.54
C SER A 123 -7.05 -1.95 3.39
N SER A 124 -6.09 -2.89 3.31
CA SER A 124 -6.08 -4.08 4.17
C SER A 124 -5.82 -3.72 5.63
N GLN A 125 -4.82 -2.86 5.89
CA GLN A 125 -4.53 -2.35 7.23
C GLN A 125 -5.73 -1.58 7.81
N LEU A 126 -6.37 -0.74 7.01
CA LEU A 126 -7.57 -0.02 7.41
C LEU A 126 -8.72 -0.98 7.75
N LYS A 127 -8.99 -1.99 6.90
CA LYS A 127 -10.03 -2.99 7.14
C LYS A 127 -9.78 -3.80 8.43
N GLU A 128 -8.54 -4.21 8.67
CA GLU A 128 -8.17 -4.94 9.90
C GLU A 128 -8.41 -4.08 11.15
N MET A 129 -7.94 -2.83 11.13
CA MET A 129 -8.18 -1.89 12.23
C MET A 129 -9.68 -1.68 12.49
N LEU A 130 -10.47 -1.44 11.44
CA LEU A 130 -11.92 -1.25 11.56
C LEU A 130 -12.64 -2.49 12.09
N ARG A 131 -12.19 -3.71 11.73
CA ARG A 131 -12.74 -4.97 12.26
C ARG A 131 -12.40 -5.18 13.74
N ASN A 132 -11.18 -4.82 14.13
CA ASN A 132 -10.69 -4.96 15.50
C ASN A 132 -11.21 -3.86 16.44
N PHE A 133 -11.98 -2.91 15.91
CA PHE A 133 -12.65 -1.88 16.69
C PHE A 133 -13.86 -2.47 17.44
N ARG A 134 -13.58 -3.16 18.55
CA ARG A 134 -14.60 -3.75 19.43
C ARG A 134 -15.32 -2.66 20.24
N PRO A 135 -16.63 -2.80 20.49
CA PRO A 135 -17.44 -1.88 21.29
C PRO A 135 -17.21 -1.98 22.81
N GLU A 136 -16.26 -2.79 23.31
CA GLU A 136 -16.13 -3.07 24.74
C GLU A 136 -15.65 -1.88 25.60
N ASP A 137 -15.24 -0.77 24.99
CA ASP A 137 -15.02 0.49 25.71
C ASP A 137 -16.33 1.28 25.99
N ALA A 138 -17.51 0.74 25.65
CA ALA A 138 -18.81 1.43 25.77
C ALA A 138 -19.46 1.35 27.17
N SER A 139 -18.70 1.16 28.25
CA SER A 139 -19.23 1.18 29.62
C SER A 139 -19.75 2.56 30.06
N GLN A 140 -19.54 3.62 29.26
CA GLN A 140 -19.87 5.01 29.60
C GLN A 140 -20.58 5.78 28.45
N GLY A 141 -21.24 5.08 27.51
CA GLY A 141 -22.07 5.74 26.48
C GLY A 141 -21.32 6.52 25.40
N THR A 142 -19.98 6.57 25.44
CA THR A 142 -19.13 7.20 24.42
C THR A 142 -18.14 6.18 23.86
N CYS A 143 -18.16 5.97 22.53
CA CYS A 143 -17.14 5.16 21.86
C CYS A 143 -15.85 5.97 21.76
N LYS A 144 -14.74 5.49 22.34
CA LYS A 144 -13.43 6.15 22.23
C LYS A 144 -12.99 6.22 20.75
N PRO A 145 -12.57 7.39 20.25
CA PRO A 145 -12.00 7.50 18.90
C PRO A 145 -10.71 6.70 18.77
N VAL A 146 -10.51 6.02 17.64
CA VAL A 146 -9.23 5.44 17.26
C VAL A 146 -8.46 6.44 16.41
N LYS A 147 -7.26 6.81 16.85
CA LYS A 147 -6.33 7.63 16.09
C LYS A 147 -5.64 6.79 15.01
N PHE A 148 -5.63 7.33 13.81
CA PHE A 148 -4.94 6.85 12.62
C PHE A 148 -3.92 7.89 12.21
N THR A 149 -2.69 7.48 11.93
CA THR A 149 -1.61 8.39 11.53
C THR A 149 -1.04 7.91 10.22
N TYR A 150 -1.67 8.33 9.13
CA TYR A 150 -1.12 8.15 7.79
C TYR A 150 -0.03 9.18 7.52
N HIS A 151 -0.29 10.44 7.86
CA HIS A 151 0.68 11.53 7.88
C HIS A 151 0.90 12.00 9.34
N PRO A 152 2.13 12.21 9.82
CA PRO A 152 2.41 12.58 11.21
C PRO A 152 1.69 13.83 11.72
N ARG A 153 1.44 14.79 10.82
CA ARG A 153 0.75 16.05 11.14
C ARG A 153 -0.76 16.02 10.91
N GLU A 154 -1.28 14.97 10.28
CA GLU A 154 -2.70 14.89 9.91
C GLU A 154 -3.29 13.56 10.38
N PRO A 155 -3.53 13.43 11.70
CA PRO A 155 -4.17 12.24 12.22
C PRO A 155 -5.65 12.21 11.84
N ILE A 156 -6.11 11.04 11.39
CA ILE A 156 -7.54 10.77 11.17
C ILE A 156 -8.07 10.11 12.44
N PHE A 157 -9.28 10.46 12.86
CA PHE A 157 -9.94 9.83 14.00
C PHE A 157 -11.19 9.11 13.54
N VAL A 158 -11.32 7.83 13.89
CA VAL A 158 -12.50 7.02 13.57
C VAL A 158 -13.30 6.78 14.84
N ILE A 159 -14.59 7.13 14.80
CA ILE A 159 -15.53 6.96 15.92
C ILE A 159 -16.67 6.06 15.44
N ARG A 160 -17.01 5.03 16.23
CA ARG A 160 -18.16 4.18 15.94
C ARG A 160 -19.42 4.87 16.44
N GLN A 161 -20.37 5.10 15.54
CA GLN A 161 -21.71 5.54 15.91
C GLN A 161 -22.62 4.31 16.03
N VAL A 162 -23.32 4.19 17.16
CA VAL A 162 -24.42 3.22 17.30
C VAL A 162 -25.66 3.88 16.70
N MET A 163 -26.01 3.54 15.47
CA MET A 163 -27.28 3.99 14.89
C MET A 163 -28.43 3.23 15.55
N LYS A 164 -29.39 3.96 16.12
CA LYS A 164 -30.66 3.36 16.58
C LYS A 164 -31.44 2.94 15.34
N SER A 165 -31.74 1.65 15.21
CA SER A 165 -32.69 1.17 14.20
C SER A 165 -34.08 1.69 14.58
N HIS A 166 -34.60 2.63 13.80
CA HIS A 166 -36.01 3.00 13.91
C HIS A 166 -36.82 1.85 13.31
N ARG A 167 -37.39 1.04 14.20
CA ARG A 167 -38.40 0.04 13.86
C ARG A 167 -39.59 0.80 13.26
N LEU A 168 -39.83 0.66 11.96
CA LEU A 168 -41.10 1.07 11.37
C LEU A 168 -42.17 0.16 12.00
N THR A 169 -42.93 0.70 12.94
CA THR A 169 -44.18 0.10 13.39
C THR A 169 -45.18 0.23 12.25
N ALA A 170 -45.49 -0.91 11.63
CA ALA A 170 -46.62 -1.05 10.72
C ALA A 170 -47.94 -0.89 11.47
#